data_AF-A0A384KJD9-F1
#
_entry.id   AF-A0A384KJD9-F1
#
_cell.length_a   1.000
_cell.length_b   1.000
_cell.length_c   1.000
_cell.angle_alpha   90.00
_cell.angle_beta   90.00
_cell.angle_gamma   90.00
#
_symmetry.space_group_name_H-M   'P 1'
#
loop_
_entity.id
_entity.type
_entity.pdbx_description
1 polymer ?
#
loop_
_entity_poly.entity_id
_entity_poly.type
_entity_poly.pdbx_seq_one_letter_code
_entity_poly.pdbx_strand_id
1 'polypeptide(L)'
;MKLSHAINKLIASLGGVLLVAYDVVRIHKSSTNYVDENIYLMDNPYVPFPTFLILSFTYLFLNGFSNSRNVMAKGFRGFLSCFLIAYSFVFLAHQLYLTSEFGKAESEMLRNSTYLCIFLFFYFCSLCIETHRNLSRTVSTKEIIGGPIKIEV
;
A
#
# COMPACT_ATOMS: atom_id res chain seq x y z
N MET A 1 -4.81 16.14 -15.60
CA MET A 1 -4.59 15.62 -14.23
C MET A 1 -3.20 16.06 -13.81
N LYS A 2 -3.00 16.74 -12.66
CA LYS A 2 -1.67 17.23 -12.25
C LYS A 2 -0.69 16.04 -12.11
N LEU A 3 0.55 16.17 -12.62
CA LEU A 3 1.57 15.11 -12.65
C LEU A 3 1.76 14.44 -11.27
N SER A 4 1.79 15.24 -10.20
CA SER A 4 1.89 14.75 -8.82
C SER A 4 0.77 13.77 -8.42
N HIS A 5 -0.44 13.95 -8.96
CA HIS A 5 -1.55 13.04 -8.71
C HIS A 5 -1.36 11.70 -9.44
N ALA A 6 -0.86 11.73 -10.67
CA ALA A 6 -0.60 10.51 -11.43
C ALA A 6 0.49 9.68 -10.75
N ILE A 7 1.56 10.33 -10.29
CA ILE A 7 2.65 9.69 -9.54
C ILE A 7 2.13 9.09 -8.23
N ASN A 8 1.38 9.85 -7.42
CA ASN A 8 0.81 9.33 -6.17
C ASN A 8 -0.09 8.11 -6.41
N LYS A 9 -0.96 8.18 -7.43
CA LYS A 9 -1.85 7.08 -7.78
C LYS A 9 -1.06 5.86 -8.23
N LEU A 10 0.02 6.04 -8.98
CA LEU A 10 0.91 4.98 -9.44
C LEU A 10 1.60 4.30 -8.24
N ILE A 11 2.19 5.07 -7.34
CA ILE A 11 2.85 4.54 -6.12
C ILE A 11 1.83 3.80 -5.25
N ALA A 12 0.65 4.37 -5.01
CA ALA A 12 -0.40 3.71 -4.22
C ALA A 12 -0.89 2.39 -4.87
N SER A 13 -0.89 2.30 -6.21
CA SER A 13 -1.35 1.10 -6.93
C SER A 13 -0.28 0.02 -7.01
N LEU A 14 0.97 0.39 -7.29
CA LEU A 14 2.06 -0.56 -7.55
C LEU A 14 2.88 -0.89 -6.30
N GLY A 15 2.86 -0.05 -5.27
CA GLY A 15 3.77 -0.21 -4.13
C GLY A 15 3.64 -1.54 -3.41
N GLY A 16 2.41 -2.03 -3.20
CA GLY A 16 2.17 -3.35 -2.61
C GLY A 16 2.67 -4.50 -3.51
N VAL A 17 2.50 -4.37 -4.83
CA VAL A 17 2.98 -5.37 -5.79
C VAL A 17 4.51 -5.39 -5.87
N LEU A 18 5.17 -4.23 -5.77
CA LEU A 18 6.63 -4.15 -5.70
C LEU A 18 7.17 -4.81 -4.43
N LEU A 19 6.49 -4.66 -3.29
CA LEU A 19 6.85 -5.34 -2.05
C LEU A 19 6.70 -6.86 -2.17
N VAL A 20 5.62 -7.33 -2.79
CA VAL A 20 5.42 -8.75 -3.09
C VAL A 20 6.54 -9.27 -3.99
N ALA A 21 6.87 -8.55 -5.06
CA ALA A 21 7.93 -8.93 -5.97
C ALA A 21 9.30 -8.98 -5.27
N TYR A 22 9.59 -8.00 -4.41
CA TYR A 22 10.79 -7.99 -3.58
C TYR A 22 10.91 -9.25 -2.73
N ASP A 23 9.81 -9.63 -2.07
CA ASP A 23 9.80 -10.80 -1.18
C ASP A 23 9.94 -12.12 -1.96
N VAL A 24 9.25 -12.27 -3.10
CA VAL A 24 9.37 -13.44 -3.98
C VAL A 24 10.80 -13.61 -4.51
N VAL A 25 11.44 -12.52 -4.96
CA VAL A 25 12.84 -12.57 -5.43
C VAL A 25 13.77 -13.02 -4.30
N ARG A 26 13.52 -12.58 -3.07
CA ARG A 26 14.34 -12.93 -1.91
C ARG A 26 14.13 -14.39 -1.48
N ILE A 27 12.90 -14.88 -1.50
CA ILE A 27 12.57 -16.31 -1.30
C ILE A 27 13.32 -17.16 -2.33
N HIS A 28 13.30 -16.76 -3.60
CA HIS A 28 14.02 -17.49 -4.65
C HIS A 28 15.54 -17.49 -4.43
N LYS A 29 16.12 -16.36 -4.02
CA LYS A 29 17.55 -16.25 -3.73
C LYS A 29 17.98 -17.09 -2.51
N SER A 30 17.17 -17.11 -1.44
CA SER A 30 17.39 -17.97 -0.27
C SER A 30 17.32 -19.46 -0.65
N SER A 31 16.39 -19.86 -1.52
CA SER A 31 16.28 -21.25 -1.98
C SER A 31 17.48 -21.72 -2.83
N THR A 32 18.20 -20.78 -3.46
CA THR A 32 19.37 -21.08 -4.30
C THR A 32 20.70 -20.94 -3.56
N ASN A 33 20.77 -20.12 -2.50
CA ASN A 33 21.96 -19.92 -1.67
C ASN A 33 21.59 -20.03 -0.18
N TYR A 34 21.79 -21.23 0.40
CA TYR A 34 21.51 -21.54 1.81
C TYR A 34 22.34 -20.74 2.84
N VAL A 35 23.31 -19.94 2.38
CA VAL A 35 24.23 -19.13 3.22
C VAL A 35 23.65 -17.75 3.51
N ASP A 36 22.72 -17.24 2.69
CA ASP A 36 21.98 -16.02 3.02
C ASP A 36 20.99 -16.39 4.13
N GLU A 37 21.28 -15.95 5.36
CA GLU A 37 20.44 -16.17 6.55
C GLU A 37 18.95 -15.97 6.19
N ASN A 38 18.12 -16.95 6.59
CA ASN A 38 16.66 -16.97 6.41
C ASN A 38 15.94 -15.89 7.23
N ILE A 39 16.46 -14.67 7.26
CA ILE A 39 15.84 -13.51 7.87
C ILE A 39 15.02 -12.83 6.77
N TYR A 40 13.80 -13.33 6.58
CA TYR A 40 12.80 -12.67 5.74
C TYR A 40 12.52 -11.30 6.38
N LEU A 41 13.03 -10.21 5.79
CA LEU A 41 12.84 -8.86 6.35
C LEU A 41 11.34 -8.56 6.47
N MET A 42 10.55 -9.04 5.50
CA MET A 42 9.10 -8.90 5.49
C MET A 42 8.35 -10.04 6.20
N ASP A 43 9.03 -10.97 6.88
CA ASP A 43 8.31 -11.89 7.77
C ASP A 43 7.65 -11.04 8.85
N ASN A 44 6.32 -11.08 8.87
CA ASN A 44 5.55 -10.36 9.86
C ASN A 44 4.53 -11.33 10.43
N PRO A 45 4.63 -11.71 11.72
CA PRO A 45 3.70 -12.66 12.31
C PRO A 45 2.27 -12.12 12.38
N TYR A 46 2.09 -10.80 12.20
CA TYR A 46 0.79 -10.14 12.25
C TYR A 46 0.13 -10.01 10.88
N VAL A 47 0.86 -10.12 9.77
CA VAL A 47 0.32 -9.98 8.42
C VAL A 47 0.76 -11.16 7.54
N PRO A 48 -0.12 -12.13 7.28
CA PRO A 48 0.20 -13.24 6.40
C PRO A 48 0.51 -12.75 4.98
N PHE A 49 1.65 -13.16 4.45
CA PHE A 49 2.09 -12.82 3.09
C PHE A 49 1.03 -13.09 2.00
N PRO A 50 0.31 -14.23 1.99
CA PRO A 50 -0.73 -14.48 0.98
C PRO A 50 -1.87 -13.46 1.02
N THR A 51 -2.25 -13.02 2.23
CA THR A 51 -3.29 -12.00 2.41
C THR A 51 -2.83 -10.67 1.84
N PHE A 52 -1.60 -10.26 2.14
CA PHE A 52 -1.03 -9.02 1.59
C PHE A 52 -0.88 -9.05 0.07
N LEU A 53 -0.48 -10.20 -0.49
CA LEU A 53 -0.37 -10.43 -1.93
C LEU A 53 -1.72 -10.24 -2.63
N ILE A 54 -2.75 -10.97 -2.20
CA ILE A 54 -4.08 -10.91 -2.81
C ILE A 54 -4.62 -9.48 -2.73
N LEU A 55 -4.46 -8.83 -1.58
CA LEU A 55 -4.92 -7.47 -1.35
C LEU A 55 -4.23 -6.47 -2.29
N SER A 56 -2.91 -6.58 -2.45
CA SER A 56 -2.09 -5.71 -3.32
C SER A 56 -2.48 -5.83 -4.79
N PHE A 57 -2.63 -7.06 -5.30
CA PHE A 57 -3.08 -7.27 -6.68
C PHE A 57 -4.52 -6.83 -6.89
N THR A 58 -5.43 -7.15 -5.96
CA THR A 58 -6.83 -6.74 -6.04
C THR A 58 -6.95 -5.21 -6.11
N TYR A 59 -6.20 -4.51 -5.27
CA TYR A 59 -6.16 -3.06 -5.28
C TYR A 59 -5.56 -2.49 -6.56
N LEU A 60 -4.47 -3.09 -7.10
CA LEU A 60 -3.93 -2.68 -8.40
C LEU A 60 -4.99 -2.78 -9.50
N PHE A 61 -5.69 -3.91 -9.60
CA PHE A 61 -6.71 -4.11 -10.63
C PHE A 61 -7.87 -3.11 -10.49
N LEU A 62 -8.35 -2.91 -9.25
CA LEU A 62 -9.39 -1.92 -8.97
C LEU A 62 -8.90 -0.48 -9.16
N ASN A 63 -7.61 -0.20 -8.94
CA ASN A 63 -7.08 1.16 -9.09
C ASN A 63 -6.79 1.54 -10.55
N GLY A 64 -6.33 0.55 -11.33
CA GLY A 64 -5.96 0.66 -12.74
C GLY A 64 -7.13 0.53 -13.72
N PHE A 65 -7.97 -0.49 -13.57
CA PHE A 65 -8.94 -0.88 -14.61
C PHE A 65 -10.40 -0.57 -14.28
N SER A 66 -10.73 -0.36 -13.00
CA SER A 66 -12.12 -0.10 -12.63
C SER A 66 -12.62 1.25 -13.14
N ASN A 67 -13.83 1.25 -13.71
CA ASN A 67 -14.55 2.47 -14.07
C ASN A 67 -14.83 3.32 -12.83
N SER A 68 -14.43 4.59 -12.86
CA SER A 68 -14.62 5.56 -11.77
C SER A 68 -16.08 5.93 -11.52
N ARG A 69 -17.01 5.60 -12.43
CA ARG A 69 -18.45 5.81 -12.24
C ARG A 69 -19.13 4.67 -11.48
N ASN A 70 -18.49 3.51 -11.34
CA ASN A 70 -19.06 2.38 -10.62
C ASN A 70 -18.99 2.60 -9.10
N VAL A 71 -20.16 2.74 -8.47
CA VAL A 71 -20.29 2.99 -7.01
C VAL A 71 -19.78 1.81 -6.18
N MET A 72 -20.06 0.57 -6.60
CA MET A 72 -19.54 -0.62 -5.91
C MET A 72 -18.01 -0.64 -5.96
N ALA A 73 -17.43 -0.40 -7.12
CA ALA A 73 -15.97 -0.45 -7.25
C ALA A 73 -15.26 0.69 -6.49
N LYS A 74 -15.89 1.86 -6.36
CA LYS A 74 -15.43 2.93 -5.46
C LYS A 74 -15.46 2.49 -3.99
N GLY A 75 -16.55 1.87 -3.55
CA GLY A 75 -16.69 1.34 -2.19
C GLY A 75 -15.63 0.28 -1.88
N PHE A 76 -15.48 -0.70 -2.77
CA PHE A 76 -14.46 -1.75 -2.65
C PHE A 76 -13.04 -1.18 -2.65
N ARG A 77 -12.72 -0.22 -3.53
CA ARG A 77 -11.41 0.43 -3.53
C ARG A 77 -11.14 1.08 -2.18
N GLY A 78 -12.09 1.84 -1.64
CA GLY A 78 -11.99 2.50 -0.34
C GLY A 78 -11.78 1.51 0.81
N PHE A 79 -12.60 0.46 0.87
CA PHE A 79 -12.49 -0.59 1.87
C PHE A 79 -11.12 -1.28 1.83
N LEU A 80 -10.69 -1.72 0.65
CA LEU A 80 -9.39 -2.40 0.46
C LEU A 80 -8.21 -1.48 0.77
N SER A 81 -8.31 -0.19 0.44
CA SER A 81 -7.26 0.77 0.82
C SER A 81 -7.09 0.87 2.33
N CYS A 82 -8.14 0.76 3.13
CA CYS A 82 -8.01 0.78 4.59
C CYS A 82 -7.16 -0.40 5.11
N PHE A 83 -7.38 -1.60 4.58
CA PHE A 83 -6.56 -2.77 4.93
C PHE A 83 -5.11 -2.60 4.46
N LEU A 84 -4.91 -2.09 3.24
CA LEU A 84 -3.56 -1.84 2.72
C LEU A 84 -2.81 -0.80 3.56
N ILE A 85 -3.50 0.26 4.01
CA ILE A 85 -2.92 1.26 4.92
C ILE A 85 -2.50 0.59 6.23
N ALA A 86 -3.39 -0.19 6.84
CA ALA A 86 -3.11 -0.88 8.10
C ALA A 86 -1.92 -1.84 7.97
N TYR A 87 -1.90 -2.68 6.93
CA TYR A 87 -0.80 -3.60 6.69
C TYR A 87 0.50 -2.88 6.37
N SER A 88 0.48 -1.83 5.54
CA SER A 88 1.66 -1.03 5.24
C SER A 88 2.24 -0.38 6.50
N PHE A 89 1.38 0.08 7.41
CA PHE A 89 1.81 0.61 8.70
C PHE A 89 2.44 -0.46 9.59
N VAL A 90 1.84 -1.65 9.66
CA VAL A 90 2.37 -2.77 10.44
C VAL A 90 3.73 -3.23 9.90
N PHE A 91 3.88 -3.31 8.57
CA PHE A 91 5.18 -3.58 7.94
C PHE A 91 6.20 -2.47 8.23
N LEU A 92 5.80 -1.20 8.17
CA LEU A 92 6.67 -0.08 8.48
C LEU A 92 7.16 -0.12 9.93
N ALA A 93 6.26 -0.34 10.89
CA ALA A 93 6.60 -0.44 12.30
C ALA A 93 7.57 -1.60 12.57
N HIS A 94 7.31 -2.77 11.95
CA HIS A 94 8.21 -3.92 12.04
C HIS A 94 9.59 -3.62 11.43
N GLN A 95 9.64 -2.96 10.27
CA GLN A 95 10.91 -2.60 9.65
C GLN A 95 11.68 -1.56 10.45
N LEU A 96 11.01 -0.59 11.08
CA LEU A 96 11.66 0.37 11.96
C LEU A 96 12.31 -0.33 13.16
N TYR A 97 11.62 -1.32 13.74
CA TYR A 97 12.18 -2.15 14.80
C TYR A 97 13.42 -2.93 14.32
N LEU A 98 13.32 -3.66 13.20
CA LEU A 98 14.45 -4.40 12.63
C LEU A 98 15.64 -3.49 12.29
N THR A 99 15.38 -2.33 11.71
CA THR A 99 16.41 -1.34 11.38
C THR A 99 17.14 -0.87 12.64
N SER A 100 16.41 -0.68 13.76
CA SER A 100 17.03 -0.33 15.05
C SER A 100 17.92 -1.45 15.58
N GLU A 101 17.47 -2.69 15.52
CA GLU A 101 18.25 -3.85 15.98
C GLU A 101 19.49 -4.08 15.11
N PHE A 102 19.38 -4.01 13.78
CA PHE A 102 20.52 -4.10 12.87
C PHE A 102 21.52 -2.95 13.06
N GLY A 103 21.05 -1.77 13.45
CA GLY A 103 21.90 -0.63 13.76
C GLY A 103 22.76 -0.86 14.99
N LYS A 104 22.21 -1.51 16.02
CA LYS A 104 22.96 -1.90 17.23
C LYS A 104 23.97 -3.01 16.95
N ALA A 105 23.65 -3.91 16.04
CA ALA A 105 24.46 -5.07 15.70
C ALA A 105 25.48 -4.82 14.56
N GLU A 106 25.58 -3.59 14.03
CA GLU A 106 26.40 -3.23 12.86
C GLU A 106 26.21 -4.18 11.66
N SER A 107 24.99 -4.71 11.50
CA SER A 107 24.69 -5.72 10.49
C SER A 107 24.74 -5.14 9.07
N GLU A 108 25.27 -5.93 8.12
CA GLU A 108 25.24 -5.61 6.69
C GLU A 108 23.80 -5.43 6.14
N MET A 109 22.79 -5.97 6.85
CA MET A 109 21.37 -5.86 6.51
C MET A 109 20.77 -4.48 6.81
N LEU A 110 21.46 -3.63 7.58
CA LEU A 110 20.99 -2.30 7.99
C LEU A 110 20.60 -1.42 6.80
N ARG A 111 21.43 -1.44 5.74
CA ARG A 111 21.20 -0.64 4.53
C ARG A 111 19.90 -1.03 3.83
N ASN A 112 19.68 -2.35 3.66
CA ASN A 112 18.48 -2.87 3.01
C ASN A 112 17.22 -2.56 3.84
N SER A 113 17.31 -2.72 5.17
CA SER A 113 16.22 -2.39 6.10
C SER A 113 15.86 -0.90 6.04
N THR A 114 16.86 -0.02 5.96
CA THR A 114 16.65 1.42 5.83
C THR A 114 15.94 1.80 4.53
N TYR A 115 16.36 1.23 3.39
CA TYR A 115 15.68 1.48 2.10
C TYR A 115 14.24 1.00 2.12
N LEU A 116 13.98 -0.15 2.75
CA LEU A 116 12.64 -0.70 2.86
C LEU A 116 11.74 0.17 3.74
N CYS A 117 12.26 0.70 4.86
CA CYS A 117 11.57 1.68 5.70
C CYS A 117 11.16 2.92 4.90
N ILE A 118 12.09 3.50 4.14
CA ILE A 118 11.82 4.69 3.32
C ILE A 118 10.74 4.39 2.28
N PHE A 119 10.85 3.25 1.59
CA PHE A 119 9.85 2.83 0.62
C PHE A 119 8.46 2.65 1.26
N LEU A 120 8.38 1.93 2.37
CA LEU A 120 7.11 1.68 3.09
C LEU A 120 6.48 2.98 3.58
N PHE A 121 7.28 3.94 4.03
CA PHE A 121 6.79 5.26 4.42
C PHE A 121 6.13 5.99 3.25
N PHE A 122 6.81 6.07 2.10
CA PHE A 122 6.23 6.70 0.90
C PHE A 122 5.00 5.96 0.39
N TYR A 123 5.01 4.63 0.46
CA TYR A 123 3.86 3.80 0.07
C TYR A 123 2.66 4.06 0.98
N PHE A 124 2.86 4.04 2.30
CA PHE A 124 1.85 4.35 3.29
C PHE A 124 1.25 5.75 3.07
N CYS A 125 2.09 6.78 2.91
CA CYS A 125 1.63 8.14 2.63
C CYS A 125 0.80 8.19 1.33
N SER A 126 1.25 7.50 0.29
CA SER A 126 0.56 7.49 -1.00
C SER A 126 -0.82 6.85 -0.92
N LEU A 127 -0.95 5.76 -0.16
CA LEU A 127 -2.23 5.12 0.13
C LEU A 127 -3.16 6.05 0.90
N CYS A 128 -2.68 6.72 1.95
CA CYS A 128 -3.46 7.68 2.73
C CYS A 128 -3.98 8.83 1.87
N ILE A 129 -3.12 9.42 1.03
CA ILE A 129 -3.50 10.50 0.12
C ILE A 129 -4.54 10.03 -0.89
N GLU A 130 -4.35 8.87 -1.51
CA GLU A 130 -5.27 8.35 -2.51
C GLU A 130 -6.64 8.01 -1.90
N THR A 131 -6.65 7.42 -0.69
CA THR A 131 -7.85 7.09 0.06
C THR A 131 -8.62 8.34 0.46
N HIS A 132 -7.94 9.33 1.04
CA HIS A 132 -8.54 10.61 1.41
C HIS A 132 -9.16 11.32 0.19
N ARG A 133 -8.48 11.31 -0.96
CA ARG A 133 -9.02 11.91 -2.20
C ARG A 133 -10.25 11.19 -2.73
N ASN A 134 -10.26 9.87 -2.67
CA ASN A 134 -11.42 9.08 -3.08
C ASN A 134 -12.63 9.33 -2.16
N LEU A 135 -12.39 9.52 -0.86
CA LEU A 135 -13.42 9.89 0.10
C LEU A 135 -13.94 11.33 -0.13
N SER A 136 -13.04 12.32 -0.23
CA SER A 136 -13.37 13.73 -0.44
C SER A 136 -14.18 13.97 -1.72
N ARG A 137 -13.82 13.30 -2.84
CA ARG A 137 -14.62 13.36 -4.08
C ARG A 137 -16.02 12.79 -3.91
N THR A 138 -16.18 11.76 -3.07
CA THR A 138 -17.48 11.14 -2.81
C THR A 138 -18.41 12.08 -2.04
N VAL A 139 -17.87 12.84 -1.07
CA VAL A 139 -18.63 13.85 -0.30
C VAL A 139 -19.11 14.98 -1.21
N SER A 140 -18.22 15.56 -2.02
CA SER A 140 -18.58 16.65 -2.96
C SER A 140 -19.62 16.21 -4.01
N THR A 141 -19.58 14.95 -4.47
CA THR A 141 -20.59 14.45 -5.42
C THR A 141 -21.97 14.30 -4.76
N LYS A 142 -22.03 13.94 -3.47
CA LYS A 142 -23.30 13.85 -2.73
C LYS A 142 -23.92 15.22 -2.49
N GLU A 143 -23.12 16.26 -2.24
CA GLU A 143 -23.60 17.63 -2.09
C GLU A 143 -24.24 18.18 -3.37
N ILE A 144 -23.72 17.81 -4.56
CA ILE A 144 -24.26 18.26 -5.86
C ILE A 144 -25.60 17.58 -6.18
N ILE A 145 -25.84 16.36 -5.69
CA ILE A 145 -27.12 15.65 -5.89
C ILE A 145 -28.23 16.23 -4.99
N GLY A 146 -27.86 16.92 -3.91
CA GLY A 146 -28.75 17.67 -3.03
C GLY A 146 -28.97 19.12 -3.45
N GLY A 147 -29.00 19.43 -4.75
CA GLY A 147 -29.40 20.75 -5.24
C GLY A 147 -30.81 21.13 -4.75
N PRO A 148 -31.10 22.43 -4.55
CA PRO A 148 -32.35 22.86 -3.95
C PRO A 148 -33.53 22.32 -4.74
N ILE A 149 -34.41 21.58 -4.07
CA ILE A 149 -35.70 21.17 -4.63
C ILE A 149 -36.46 22.48 -4.88
N LYS A 150 -36.56 22.89 -6.15
CA LYS A 150 -37.54 23.88 -6.57
C LYS A 150 -38.91 23.26 -6.33
N ILE A 151 -39.55 23.63 -5.22
CA ILE A 151 -40.98 23.46 -5.07
C ILE A 151 -41.59 24.57 -5.92
N GLU A 152 -42.11 24.22 -7.10
CA GLU A 152 -43.00 25.11 -7.84
C GLU A 152 -44.31 25.18 -7.05
N VAL A 153 -44.63 26.37 -6.55
CA VAL A 153 -45.94 26.75 -5.98
C VAL A 153 -46.68 27.55 -7.02
#